data_AF-A0A7J3TW52-F1
#
_entry.id   AF-A0A7J3TW52-F1
#
_cell.length_a   1.000
_cell.length_b   1.000
_cell.length_c   1.000
_cell.angle_alpha   90.00
_cell.angle_beta   90.00
_cell.angle_gamma   90.00
#
_symmetry.space_group_name_H-M   'P 1'
#
loop_
_entity.id
_entity.type
_entity.pdbx_description
1 polymer ?
#
loop_
_entity_poly.entity_id
_entity_poly.type
_entity_poly.pdbx_seq_one_letter_code
_entity_poly.pdbx_strand_id
1 'polypeptide(L)'
;MGGVGLMPYGWWGRLLEVDLSTKDVKVVKIDRSVMRKYIGGRGLAVKILWDRLGQKWEEIDPLGPDNILLILTGPLTGYYPGGRVCVSGKSPQSNGVVGSTVGGEFGVELKCAGYDGIIVSGVAEKPAYLWIKDEEVEVKDASHIWGQGARETLRTLTKELREEMSQERPLRGICKAPSILYIGPAG
;
A
#
# COMPACT_ATOMS: atom_id res chain seq x y z
N MET A 1 15.59 -28.82 -4.36
CA MET A 1 14.46 -28.79 -3.40
C MET A 1 14.83 -27.80 -2.30
N GLY A 2 14.56 -26.51 -2.52
CA GLY A 2 14.90 -25.44 -1.57
C GLY A 2 13.79 -25.32 -0.53
N GLY A 3 14.12 -25.62 0.73
CA GLY A 3 13.17 -25.57 1.83
C GLY A 3 12.48 -24.22 1.92
N VAL A 4 11.16 -24.25 2.14
CA VAL A 4 10.33 -23.11 2.50
C VAL A 4 10.79 -22.64 3.88
N GLY A 5 11.88 -21.89 3.93
CA GLY A 5 12.33 -21.23 5.13
C GLY A 5 11.33 -20.14 5.46
N LEU A 6 10.32 -20.47 6.28
CA LEU A 6 9.51 -19.51 7.03
C LEU A 6 10.43 -18.35 7.44
N MET A 7 10.15 -17.12 6.98
CA MET A 7 10.80 -15.93 7.51
C MET A 7 10.14 -15.64 8.85
N PRO A 8 10.80 -15.88 10.00
CA PRO A 8 10.24 -15.49 11.27
C PRO A 8 10.80 -14.09 11.60
N TYR A 9 10.10 -13.34 12.46
CA TYR A 9 10.54 -12.07 13.05
C TYR A 9 10.37 -10.82 12.15
N GLY A 10 9.16 -10.25 12.17
CA GLY A 10 8.89 -8.89 11.72
C GLY A 10 8.51 -8.71 10.24
N TRP A 11 8.90 -9.61 9.33
CA TRP A 11 8.54 -9.54 7.91
C TRP A 11 7.56 -10.64 7.50
N TRP A 12 6.73 -10.34 6.49
CA TRP A 12 5.97 -11.34 5.75
C TRP A 12 6.69 -11.83 4.49
N GLY A 13 7.55 -10.98 3.91
CA GLY A 13 8.17 -11.19 2.60
C GLY A 13 7.18 -11.12 1.45
N ARG A 14 6.00 -10.51 1.65
CA ARG A 14 4.89 -10.43 0.68
C ARG A 14 4.54 -8.97 0.41
N LEU A 15 4.50 -8.58 -0.85
CA LEU A 15 3.97 -7.28 -1.29
C LEU A 15 2.75 -7.50 -2.18
N LEU A 16 1.75 -6.63 -2.06
CA LEU A 16 0.69 -6.52 -3.06
C LEU A 16 1.21 -5.70 -4.23
N GLU A 17 1.10 -6.23 -5.44
CA GLU A 17 1.40 -5.51 -6.67
C GLU A 17 0.11 -5.30 -7.44
N VAL A 18 -0.23 -4.03 -7.68
CA VAL A 18 -1.50 -3.58 -8.26
C VAL A 18 -1.20 -2.75 -9.50
N ASP A 19 -1.71 -3.20 -10.65
CA ASP A 19 -1.76 -2.39 -11.86
C ASP A 19 -3.15 -1.76 -11.98
N LEU A 20 -3.24 -0.44 -11.86
CA LEU A 20 -4.52 0.28 -11.92
C LEU A 20 -5.13 0.31 -13.32
N SER A 21 -4.32 0.11 -14.36
CA SER A 21 -4.78 0.12 -15.76
C SER A 21 -5.54 -1.16 -16.07
N THR A 22 -5.04 -2.32 -15.61
CA THR A 22 -5.69 -3.63 -15.81
C THR A 22 -6.56 -4.06 -14.63
N LYS A 23 -6.40 -3.42 -13.47
CA LYS A 23 -6.95 -3.83 -12.16
C LYS A 23 -6.41 -5.18 -11.67
N ASP A 24 -5.30 -5.65 -12.22
CA ASP A 24 -4.67 -6.88 -11.77
C ASP A 24 -4.04 -6.67 -10.39
N VAL A 25 -4.32 -7.62 -9.50
CA VAL A 25 -3.73 -7.70 -8.17
C VAL A 25 -3.03 -9.03 -8.03
N LYS A 26 -1.75 -9.00 -7.63
CA LYS A 26 -0.96 -10.20 -7.37
C LYS A 26 -0.08 -10.02 -6.13
N VAL A 27 0.25 -11.14 -5.50
CA VAL A 27 1.21 -11.15 -4.39
C VAL A 27 2.60 -11.46 -4.93
N VAL A 28 3.54 -10.55 -4.71
CA VAL A 28 4.95 -10.74 -5.05
C VAL A 28 5.74 -11.07 -3.78
N LYS A 29 6.58 -12.11 -3.86
CA LYS A 29 7.47 -12.49 -2.78
C LYS A 29 8.81 -11.79 -2.94
N ILE A 30 9.34 -11.26 -1.84
CA ILE A 30 10.67 -10.63 -1.81
C ILE A 30 11.65 -11.58 -1.13
N ASP A 31 12.80 -11.79 -1.77
CA ASP A 31 13.85 -12.64 -1.24
C ASP A 31 14.33 -12.19 0.14
N ARG A 32 14.56 -13.16 1.02
CA ARG A 32 15.03 -12.91 2.38
C ARG A 32 16.34 -12.13 2.42
N SER A 33 17.25 -12.36 1.46
CA SER A 33 18.52 -11.63 1.36
C SER A 33 18.30 -10.14 1.10
N VAL A 34 17.31 -9.80 0.27
CA VAL A 34 16.89 -8.42 -0.01
C VAL A 34 16.24 -7.82 1.24
N MET A 35 15.28 -8.52 1.86
CA MET A 35 14.63 -8.05 3.09
C MET A 35 15.66 -7.76 4.19
N ARG A 36 16.67 -8.63 4.37
CA ARG A 36 17.73 -8.43 5.35
C ARG A 36 18.68 -7.29 5.00
N LYS A 37 18.99 -7.09 3.71
CA LYS A 37 19.91 -6.04 3.26
C LYS A 37 19.28 -4.64 3.31
N TYR A 38 17.99 -4.55 3.00
CA TYR A 38 17.28 -3.27 2.85
C TYR A 38 16.28 -2.99 3.97
N ILE A 39 16.09 -3.93 4.89
CA ILE A 39 15.29 -3.89 6.11
C ILE A 39 13.78 -3.69 5.91
N GLY A 40 13.33 -2.90 4.94
CA GLY A 40 11.92 -2.54 4.75
C GLY A 40 11.75 -1.03 4.55
N GLY A 41 10.51 -0.55 4.53
CA GLY A 41 10.18 0.87 4.41
C GLY A 41 10.95 1.56 3.29
N ARG A 42 11.64 2.66 3.62
CA ARG A 42 12.41 3.45 2.64
C ARG A 42 13.56 2.66 2.00
N GLY A 43 14.26 1.82 2.77
CA GLY A 43 15.38 1.05 2.24
C GLY A 43 14.94 0.08 1.15
N LEU A 44 13.83 -0.63 1.40
CA LEU A 44 13.22 -1.50 0.40
C LEU A 44 12.65 -0.71 -0.78
N ALA A 45 12.06 0.47 -0.53
CA ALA A 45 11.53 1.32 -1.59
C ALA A 45 12.61 1.71 -2.62
N VAL A 46 13.76 2.19 -2.16
CA VAL A 46 14.87 2.58 -3.05
C VAL A 46 15.39 1.38 -3.84
N LYS A 47 15.45 0.19 -3.25
CA LYS A 47 15.83 -1.03 -3.97
C LYS A 47 14.85 -1.36 -5.10
N ILE A 48 13.55 -1.33 -4.82
CA ILE A 48 12.51 -1.61 -5.82
C ILE A 48 12.55 -0.56 -6.94
N LEU A 49 12.67 0.73 -6.60
CA LEU A 49 12.78 1.81 -7.59
C LEU A 49 14.02 1.64 -8.47
N TRP A 50 15.17 1.34 -7.87
CA TRP A 50 16.40 1.11 -8.63
C TRP A 50 16.28 -0.08 -9.59
N ASP A 51 15.74 -1.21 -9.11
CA ASP A 51 15.60 -2.41 -9.93
C ASP A 51 14.64 -2.24 -11.11
N ARG A 52 13.54 -1.51 -10.91
CA ARG A 52 12.48 -1.39 -11.91
C ARG A 52 12.64 -0.19 -12.83
N LEU A 53 13.15 0.91 -12.29
CA LEU A 53 13.18 2.20 -12.97
C LEU A 53 14.60 2.76 -13.16
N GLY A 54 15.63 2.26 -12.46
CA GLY A 54 16.95 2.88 -12.40
C GLY A 54 17.62 3.10 -13.77
N GLN A 55 17.49 2.15 -14.69
CA GLN A 55 18.08 2.27 -16.04
C GLN A 55 17.38 3.29 -16.93
N LYS A 56 16.10 3.56 -16.67
CA LYS A 56 15.25 4.48 -17.43
C LYS A 56 14.81 5.68 -16.60
N TRP A 57 15.50 5.96 -15.48
CA TRP A 57 15.00 6.89 -14.46
C TRP A 57 14.73 8.27 -15.04
N GLU A 58 15.62 8.76 -15.91
CA GLU A 58 15.50 10.07 -16.56
C GLU A 58 14.31 10.14 -17.54
N GLU A 59 13.92 9.01 -18.14
CA GLU A 59 12.83 8.91 -19.11
C GLU A 59 11.46 8.81 -18.45
N ILE A 60 11.39 8.40 -17.17
CA ILE A 60 10.13 8.25 -16.45
C ILE A 60 9.51 9.63 -16.16
N ASP A 61 8.33 9.88 -16.69
CA ASP A 61 7.47 10.97 -16.22
C ASP A 61 6.98 10.67 -14.79
N PRO A 62 7.26 11.52 -13.78
CA PRO A 62 6.79 11.32 -12.42
C PRO A 62 5.27 11.27 -12.26
N LEU A 63 4.51 11.86 -13.18
CA LEU A 63 3.04 11.81 -13.20
C LEU A 63 2.48 10.81 -14.23
N GLY A 64 3.38 10.12 -14.94
CA GLY A 64 3.04 9.13 -15.95
C GLY A 64 2.80 7.72 -15.37
N PRO A 65 2.20 6.83 -16.17
CA PRO A 65 1.83 5.47 -15.77
C PRO A 65 3.03 4.56 -15.45
N ASP A 66 4.23 4.91 -15.94
CA ASP A 66 5.46 4.14 -15.69
C ASP A 66 6.08 4.40 -14.31
N ASN A 67 5.69 5.48 -13.62
CA ASN A 67 6.10 5.69 -12.25
C ASN A 67 5.38 4.69 -11.33
N ILE A 68 6.06 4.28 -10.25
CA ILE A 68 5.48 3.37 -9.26
C ILE A 68 5.35 4.08 -7.92
N LEU A 69 4.18 3.95 -7.30
CA LEU A 69 3.90 4.40 -5.95
C LEU A 69 4.06 3.21 -5.00
N LEU A 70 4.96 3.36 -4.02
CA LEU A 70 5.31 2.34 -3.05
C LEU A 70 4.80 2.77 -1.68
N ILE A 71 4.03 1.90 -1.02
CA ILE A 71 3.57 2.10 0.36
C ILE A 71 4.10 0.91 1.18
N LEU A 72 5.21 1.12 1.88
CA LEU A 72 5.97 0.03 2.51
C LEU A 72 6.06 0.18 4.02
N THR A 73 5.99 -0.93 4.74
CA THR A 73 6.14 -1.02 6.18
C THR A 73 7.56 -1.44 6.57
N GLY A 74 7.91 -1.27 7.85
CA GLY A 74 9.14 -1.80 8.43
C GLY A 74 8.86 -3.07 9.26
N PRO A 75 9.91 -3.84 9.63
CA PRO A 75 9.76 -5.08 10.38
C PRO A 75 9.21 -4.88 11.79
N LEU A 76 9.37 -3.68 12.35
CA LEU A 76 8.90 -3.33 13.69
C LEU A 76 7.47 -2.75 13.70
N THR A 77 6.87 -2.51 12.52
CA THR A 77 5.51 -1.98 12.41
C THR A 77 4.54 -2.98 13.06
N GLY A 78 3.86 -2.53 14.13
CA GLY A 78 2.91 -3.35 14.91
C GLY A 78 3.51 -4.10 16.10
N TYR A 79 4.85 -4.13 16.26
CA TYR A 79 5.53 -4.81 17.38
C TYR A 79 6.14 -3.86 18.41
N TYR A 80 6.63 -2.70 17.97
CA TYR A 80 7.15 -1.64 18.83
C TYR A 80 6.34 -0.36 18.59
N PRO A 81 6.21 0.56 19.57
CA PRO A 81 5.51 1.83 19.37
C PRO A 81 6.01 2.54 18.10
N GLY A 82 5.16 2.57 17.06
CA GLY A 82 5.58 3.02 15.73
C GLY A 82 4.83 2.32 14.60
N GLY A 83 3.55 2.64 14.41
CA GLY A 83 2.82 2.30 13.19
C GLY A 83 3.16 3.33 12.11
N ARG A 84 4.21 3.10 11.32
CA ARG A 84 4.55 3.96 10.17
C ARG A 84 4.59 3.18 8.87
N VAL A 85 4.21 3.88 7.81
CA VAL A 85 4.49 3.49 6.42
C VAL A 85 5.40 4.52 5.77
N CYS A 86 6.20 4.06 4.82
CA CYS A 86 6.96 4.88 3.90
C CYS A 86 6.21 4.94 2.57
N VAL A 87 5.92 6.15 2.09
CA VAL A 87 5.38 6.40 0.75
C VAL A 87 6.50 6.91 -0.14
N SER A 88 6.72 6.25 -1.27
CA SER A 88 7.88 6.49 -2.15
C SER A 88 7.51 6.32 -3.63
N GLY A 89 8.30 6.93 -4.50
CA GLY A 89 8.12 6.99 -5.95
C GLY A 89 9.05 8.06 -6.53
N LYS A 90 9.05 8.25 -7.86
CA LYS A 90 9.71 9.42 -8.47
C LYS A 90 8.87 10.67 -8.17
N SER A 91 9.51 11.72 -7.66
CA SER A 91 8.84 12.97 -7.26
C SER A 91 8.51 13.85 -8.46
N PRO A 92 7.28 14.35 -8.61
CA PRO A 92 6.96 15.36 -9.62
C PRO A 92 7.58 16.73 -9.32
N GLN A 93 7.93 17.00 -8.06
CA GLN A 93 8.52 18.27 -7.66
C GLN A 93 10.04 18.30 -7.87
N SER A 94 10.74 17.20 -7.57
CA SER A 94 12.21 17.18 -7.55
C SER A 94 12.85 16.24 -8.56
N ASN A 95 12.07 15.42 -9.29
CA ASN A 95 12.56 14.28 -10.09
C ASN A 95 13.40 13.24 -9.33
N GLY A 96 13.56 13.39 -8.01
CA GLY A 96 14.26 12.45 -7.14
C GLY A 96 13.33 11.44 -6.47
N VAL A 97 13.88 10.64 -5.57
CA VAL A 97 13.11 9.66 -4.80
C VAL A 97 12.37 10.32 -3.63
N VAL A 98 11.06 10.10 -3.53
CA VAL A 98 10.26 10.52 -2.36
C VAL A 98 10.51 9.59 -1.18
N GLY A 99 10.66 10.17 0.02
CA GLY A 99 10.80 9.43 1.28
C GLY A 99 9.76 9.85 2.31
N SER A 100 8.49 10.00 1.93
CA SER A 100 7.45 10.46 2.86
C SER A 100 7.13 9.38 3.89
N THR A 101 6.79 9.77 5.12
CA THR A 101 6.37 8.81 6.16
C THR A 101 5.07 9.25 6.79
N VAL A 102 4.13 8.32 6.91
CA VAL A 102 2.84 8.54 7.55
C VAL A 102 2.75 7.65 8.78
N GLY A 103 2.35 8.23 9.91
CA GLY A 103 2.04 7.48 11.13
C GLY A 103 0.55 7.19 11.23
N GLY A 104 0.19 6.06 11.84
CA GLY A 104 -1.19 5.66 12.07
C GLY A 104 -1.38 4.14 12.06
N GLU A 105 -2.64 3.72 12.07
CA GLU A 105 -2.99 2.30 12.15
C GLU A 105 -2.83 1.56 10.81
N PHE A 106 -2.79 2.28 9.68
CA PHE A 106 -2.71 1.69 8.34
C PHE A 106 -1.56 0.69 8.17
N GLY A 107 -0.35 1.07 8.62
CA GLY A 107 0.79 0.17 8.53
C GLY A 107 0.62 -1.08 9.40
N VAL A 108 -0.06 -0.98 10.53
CA VAL A 108 -0.31 -2.11 11.43
C VAL A 108 -1.36 -3.04 10.82
N GLU A 109 -2.45 -2.50 10.29
CA GLU A 109 -3.50 -3.31 9.65
C GLU A 109 -3.00 -4.01 8.38
N LEU A 110 -2.18 -3.33 7.57
CA LEU A 110 -1.55 -3.96 6.41
C LEU A 110 -0.64 -5.14 6.81
N LYS A 111 0.08 -5.00 7.93
CA LYS A 111 0.85 -6.09 8.52
C LYS A 111 -0.05 -7.19 9.06
N CYS A 112 -1.17 -6.88 9.69
CA CYS A 112 -2.13 -7.90 10.14
C CYS A 112 -2.73 -8.68 8.96
N ALA A 113 -2.97 -8.02 7.82
CA ALA A 113 -3.45 -8.63 6.58
C ALA A 113 -2.40 -9.52 5.87
N GLY A 114 -1.15 -9.55 6.36
CA GLY A 114 -0.12 -10.46 5.84
C GLY A 114 0.83 -9.86 4.80
N TYR A 115 0.89 -8.53 4.68
CA TYR A 115 1.72 -7.84 3.69
C TYR A 115 2.72 -6.88 4.32
N ASP A 116 3.90 -6.75 3.70
CA ASP A 116 4.91 -5.75 4.07
C ASP A 116 4.75 -4.44 3.29
N GLY A 117 3.86 -4.39 2.30
CA GLY A 117 3.65 -3.19 1.50
C GLY A 117 2.84 -3.41 0.22
N ILE A 118 2.62 -2.31 -0.48
CA ILE A 118 1.85 -2.21 -1.73
C ILE A 118 2.73 -1.51 -2.78
N ILE A 119 2.75 -2.06 -3.99
CA ILE A 119 3.32 -1.47 -5.20
C ILE A 119 2.14 -1.14 -6.10
N VAL A 120 1.98 0.13 -6.44
CA VAL A 120 0.95 0.61 -7.36
C VAL A 120 1.63 1.13 -8.62
N SER A 121 1.15 0.68 -9.77
CA SER A 121 1.58 1.08 -11.11
C SER A 121 0.38 1.36 -12.02
N GLY A 122 0.60 2.01 -13.15
CA GLY A 122 -0.46 2.31 -14.09
C GLY A 122 -1.42 3.40 -13.60
N VAL A 123 -2.50 3.60 -14.35
CA VAL A 123 -3.50 4.66 -14.08
C VAL A 123 -4.90 4.08 -14.26
N ALA A 124 -5.76 4.29 -13.26
CA ALA A 124 -7.15 3.87 -13.35
C ALA A 124 -7.95 4.79 -14.29
N GLU A 125 -8.85 4.22 -15.10
CA GLU A 125 -9.72 4.98 -16.01
C GLU A 125 -10.67 5.96 -15.27
N LYS A 126 -10.95 5.68 -14.00
CA LYS A 126 -11.82 6.48 -13.13
C LYS A 126 -11.29 6.41 -11.69
N PRO A 127 -11.65 7.38 -10.82
CA PRO A 127 -11.27 7.33 -9.41
C PRO A 127 -11.55 5.98 -8.78
N ALA A 128 -10.56 5.41 -8.11
CA ALA A 128 -10.63 4.10 -7.50
C ALA A 128 -9.91 4.07 -6.15
N TYR A 129 -10.29 3.13 -5.29
CA TYR A 129 -9.57 2.82 -4.06
C TYR A 129 -9.26 1.33 -3.98
N LEU A 130 -8.16 0.99 -3.33
CA LEU A 130 -7.78 -0.40 -3.06
C LEU A 130 -8.39 -0.84 -1.73
N TRP A 131 -9.23 -1.87 -1.78
CA TRP A 131 -9.79 -2.53 -0.60
C TRP A 131 -8.96 -3.76 -0.26
N ILE A 132 -8.49 -3.87 0.98
CA ILE A 132 -7.67 -4.98 1.45
C ILE A 132 -8.32 -5.55 2.70
N LYS A 133 -8.75 -6.80 2.62
CA LYS A 133 -9.30 -7.59 3.72
C LYS A 133 -8.62 -8.95 3.70
N ASP A 134 -7.52 -9.07 4.45
CA ASP A 134 -6.68 -10.26 4.49
C ASP A 134 -6.24 -10.70 3.07
N GLU A 135 -6.74 -11.84 2.57
CA GLU A 135 -6.42 -12.33 1.21
C GLU A 135 -7.36 -11.79 0.12
N GLU A 136 -8.49 -11.18 0.50
CA GLU A 136 -9.43 -10.52 -0.40
C GLU A 136 -8.93 -9.11 -0.71
N VAL A 137 -8.50 -8.87 -1.95
CA VAL A 137 -7.99 -7.57 -2.40
C VAL A 137 -8.66 -7.16 -3.70
N GLU A 138 -9.26 -5.97 -3.70
CA GLU A 138 -10.09 -5.48 -4.80
C GLU A 138 -9.83 -4.00 -5.11
N VAL A 139 -9.86 -3.65 -6.40
CA VAL A 139 -9.88 -2.24 -6.85
C VAL A 139 -11.34 -1.80 -7.02
N LYS A 140 -11.84 -0.99 -6.09
CA LYS A 140 -13.24 -0.53 -6.03
C LYS A 140 -13.39 0.90 -6.59
N ASP A 141 -14.59 1.23 -7.06
CA ASP A 141 -14.93 2.56 -7.56
C ASP A 141 -14.90 3.61 -6.42
N ALA A 142 -14.31 4.77 -6.69
CA ALA A 142 -14.22 5.90 -5.76
C ALA A 142 -14.84 7.18 -6.33
N SER A 143 -15.65 7.09 -7.39
CA SER A 143 -16.16 8.26 -8.10
C SER A 143 -17.06 9.13 -7.20
N HIS A 144 -17.78 8.51 -6.27
CA HIS A 144 -18.67 9.19 -5.32
C HIS A 144 -17.94 9.97 -4.22
N ILE A 145 -16.67 9.63 -3.94
CA ILE A 145 -15.82 10.32 -2.96
C ILE A 145 -14.75 11.21 -3.61
N TRP A 146 -14.63 11.20 -4.93
CA TRP A 146 -13.65 12.01 -5.63
C TRP A 146 -13.93 13.51 -5.45
N GLY A 147 -12.89 14.28 -5.13
CA GLY A 147 -12.99 15.71 -4.83
C GLY A 147 -13.54 16.05 -3.44
N GLN A 148 -13.87 15.06 -2.61
CA GLN A 148 -14.23 15.29 -1.21
C GLN A 148 -13.01 15.71 -0.38
N GLY A 149 -13.28 16.49 0.69
CA GLY A 149 -12.28 16.81 1.70
C GLY A 149 -11.94 15.59 2.58
N ALA A 150 -10.83 15.70 3.30
CA ALA A 150 -10.30 14.65 4.15
C ALA A 150 -11.33 14.05 5.14
N ARG A 151 -12.12 14.90 5.79
CA ARG A 151 -13.09 14.48 6.81
C ARG A 151 -14.29 13.79 6.18
N GLU A 152 -14.73 14.32 5.05
CA GLU A 152 -15.85 13.80 4.26
C GLU A 152 -15.52 12.41 3.72
N THR A 153 -14.34 12.25 3.08
CA THR A 153 -13.87 10.96 2.56
C THR A 153 -13.81 9.90 3.66
N LEU A 154 -13.19 10.23 4.81
CA LEU A 154 -13.10 9.30 5.94
C LEU A 154 -14.48 8.91 6.48
N ARG A 155 -15.40 9.89 6.63
CA ARG A 155 -16.75 9.64 7.13
C ARG A 155 -17.54 8.72 6.19
N THR A 156 -17.47 8.99 4.88
CA THR A 156 -18.18 8.23 3.85
C THR A 156 -17.68 6.79 3.82
N LEU A 157 -16.37 6.58 3.61
CA LEU A 157 -15.78 5.24 3.54
C LEU A 157 -15.95 4.45 4.84
N THR A 158 -15.77 5.08 6.01
CA THR A 158 -15.94 4.39 7.29
C THR A 158 -17.37 3.88 7.46
N LYS A 159 -18.37 4.66 7.03
CA LYS A 159 -19.78 4.25 7.12
C LYS A 159 -20.07 3.10 6.15
N GLU A 160 -19.72 3.27 4.87
CA GLU A 160 -19.96 2.28 3.82
C GLU A 160 -19.32 0.93 4.16
N LEU A 161 -18.03 0.93 4.51
CA LEU A 161 -17.28 -0.31 4.79
C LEU A 161 -17.75 -0.99 6.08
N ARG A 162 -18.22 -0.23 7.08
CA ARG A 162 -18.83 -0.82 8.28
C ARG A 162 -20.16 -1.51 7.98
N GLU A 163 -20.99 -0.89 7.14
CA GLU A 163 -22.27 -1.47 6.73
C GLU A 163 -22.04 -2.76 5.92
N GLU A 164 -21.10 -2.74 4.96
CA GLU A 164 -20.68 -3.90 4.18
C GLU A 164 -20.18 -5.04 5.09
N MET A 165 -19.22 -4.77 5.98
CA MET A 165 -18.67 -5.79 6.89
C MET A 165 -19.68 -6.34 7.90
N SER A 166 -20.64 -5.51 8.34
CA SER A 166 -21.67 -5.94 9.31
C SER A 166 -22.66 -6.92 8.69
N GLN A 167 -22.95 -6.78 7.39
CA GLN A 167 -23.80 -7.72 6.65
C GLN A 167 -23.13 -9.09 6.50
N GLU A 168 -21.80 -9.13 6.34
CA GLU A 168 -21.03 -10.38 6.23
C GLU A 168 -20.93 -11.15 7.56
N ARG A 169 -20.92 -10.45 8.71
CA ARG A 169 -20.70 -11.06 10.03
C ARG A 169 -21.67 -10.55 11.11
N PRO A 170 -22.98 -10.81 10.98
CA PRO A 170 -24.01 -10.24 11.85
C PRO A 170 -23.88 -10.66 13.34
N LEU A 171 -23.19 -11.78 13.63
CA LEU A 171 -23.08 -12.36 14.98
C LEU A 171 -21.81 -11.95 15.75
N ARG A 172 -20.92 -11.11 15.20
CA ARG A 172 -19.63 -10.77 15.83
C ARG A 172 -19.54 -9.37 16.46
N GLY A 173 -20.67 -8.69 16.66
CA GLY A 173 -20.70 -7.34 17.24
C GLY A 173 -20.22 -6.27 16.26
N ILE A 174 -19.92 -5.07 16.78
CA ILE A 174 -19.52 -3.92 15.95
C ILE A 174 -18.12 -4.16 15.37
N CYS A 175 -18.03 -4.24 14.04
CA CYS A 175 -16.74 -4.32 13.36
C CYS A 175 -15.95 -3.01 13.53
N LYS A 176 -14.65 -3.13 13.86
CA LYS A 176 -13.72 -2.00 13.82
C LYS A 176 -13.73 -1.41 12.40
N ALA A 177 -13.73 -0.07 12.30
CA ALA A 177 -13.54 0.57 11.01
C ALA A 177 -12.16 0.20 10.44
N PRO A 178 -12.05 -0.01 9.12
CA PRO A 178 -10.76 -0.16 8.50
C PRO A 178 -9.96 1.14 8.59
N SER A 179 -8.65 1.01 8.66
CA SER A 179 -7.73 2.13 8.50
C SER A 179 -7.65 2.55 7.03
N ILE A 180 -7.54 3.86 6.79
CA ILE A 180 -7.63 4.44 5.45
C ILE A 180 -6.43 5.36 5.21
N LEU A 181 -5.76 5.15 4.07
CA LEU A 181 -4.81 6.09 3.49
C LEU A 181 -5.46 6.71 2.25
N TYR A 182 -5.50 8.04 2.16
CA TYR A 182 -6.27 8.76 1.15
C TYR A 182 -5.57 10.05 0.70
N ILE A 183 -6.06 10.61 -0.40
CA ILE A 183 -5.73 11.95 -0.88
C ILE A 183 -6.97 12.86 -0.80
N GLY A 184 -6.74 14.17 -0.70
CA GLY A 184 -7.80 15.18 -0.81
C GLY A 184 -7.72 15.91 -2.15
N PRO A 185 -8.46 17.01 -2.36
CA PRO A 185 -8.58 17.67 -3.67
C PRO A 185 -7.28 18.24 -4.26
N ALA A 186 -6.20 18.33 -3.47
CA ALA A 186 -4.90 18.81 -3.91
C ALA A 186 -3.99 17.71 -4.47
N GLY A 187 -4.27 16.44 -4.14
CA GLY A 187 -3.60 15.29 -4.72
C GLY A 187 -4.42 14.78 -5.88
#